data_AF-A0A7C2CE60-F1
#
_entry.id   AF-A0A7C2CE60-F1
#
_cell.length_a   1.000
_cell.length_b   1.000
_cell.length_c   1.000
_cell.angle_alpha   90.00
_cell.angle_beta   90.00
_cell.angle_gamma   90.00
#
_symmetry.space_group_name_H-M   'P 1'
#
loop_
_entity.id
_entity.type
_entity.pdbx_description
1 polymer ?
#
loop_
_entity_poly.entity_id
_entity_poly.type
_entity_poly.pdbx_seq_one_letter_code
_entity_poly.pdbx_strand_id
1 'polypeptide(L)'
;MRRPHMLAFILTLGLMGSALAQGGRVETIGPLTASSVPEAIRKALEPRGYRVLQADGRVICEVWFREAVPLQAGKAAEPDVVYAGLEESTFVGVIVFPQPTTDYRGQAIKAGAYTLRYALHPADGNHMGIAPNRDFLLLVPAELDREATARYSFEELVKLSARSAGTNHPAGLSLRSAEGYTTIPIVVELASRYTLLVAPVKTTAGGELRLALIVKGVAEL
;
A
#
# COMPACT_ATOMS: atom_id res chain seq x y z
N MET A 1 21.16 -59.56 50.70
CA MET A 1 21.76 -58.85 49.55
C MET A 1 20.67 -58.05 48.85
N ARG A 2 20.65 -56.72 49.02
CA ARG A 2 19.68 -55.80 48.39
C ARG A 2 20.18 -55.46 46.99
N ARG A 3 19.37 -55.68 45.94
CA ARG A 3 19.60 -55.13 44.60
C ARG A 3 18.75 -53.86 44.43
N PRO A 4 19.29 -52.76 43.92
CA PRO A 4 18.57 -51.49 43.88
C PRO A 4 17.61 -51.43 42.69
N HIS A 5 16.45 -50.79 42.91
CA HIS A 5 15.50 -50.44 41.87
C HIS A 5 16.07 -49.27 41.05
N MET A 6 16.28 -49.50 39.75
CA MET A 6 16.70 -48.47 38.81
C MET A 6 15.46 -47.68 38.39
N LEU A 7 15.32 -46.46 38.91
CA LEU A 7 14.25 -45.52 38.55
C LEU A 7 14.60 -44.89 37.19
N ALA A 8 13.88 -45.27 36.13
CA ALA A 8 14.04 -44.67 34.82
C ALA A 8 13.27 -43.33 34.77
N PHE A 9 14.00 -42.22 34.77
CA PHE A 9 13.45 -40.89 34.56
C PHE A 9 13.30 -40.66 33.04
N ILE A 10 12.08 -40.79 32.51
CA ILE A 10 11.79 -40.44 31.12
C ILE A 10 11.63 -38.92 31.05
N LEU A 11 12.66 -38.24 30.56
CA LEU A 11 12.60 -36.82 30.23
C LEU A 11 11.87 -36.66 28.89
N THR A 12 10.56 -36.41 28.92
CA THR A 12 9.81 -35.97 27.74
C THR A 12 10.23 -34.56 27.38
N LEU A 13 11.18 -34.45 26.45
CA LEU A 13 11.57 -33.20 25.81
C LEU A 13 10.42 -32.75 24.89
N GLY A 14 9.57 -31.85 25.39
CA GLY A 14 8.54 -31.22 24.58
C GLY A 14 9.18 -30.45 23.44
N LEU A 15 8.91 -30.85 22.19
CA LEU A 15 9.14 -30.01 21.03
C LEU A 15 8.24 -28.78 21.17
N MET A 16 8.79 -27.71 21.73
CA MET A 16 8.28 -26.36 21.51
C MET A 16 8.47 -26.08 20.03
N GLY A 17 7.42 -26.31 19.23
CA GLY A 17 7.40 -25.86 17.84
C GLY A 17 7.60 -24.36 17.85
N SER A 18 8.72 -23.90 17.31
CA SER A 18 8.95 -22.49 17.02
C SER A 18 7.85 -22.05 16.06
N ALA A 19 6.81 -21.40 16.57
CA ALA A 19 5.91 -20.62 15.75
C ALA A 19 6.74 -19.48 15.17
N LEU A 20 7.30 -19.69 13.98
CA LEU A 20 7.70 -18.58 13.12
C LEU A 20 6.45 -17.73 12.99
N ALA A 21 6.47 -16.52 13.54
CA ALA A 21 5.41 -15.56 13.32
C ALA A 21 5.29 -15.40 11.80
N GLN A 22 4.27 -16.01 11.20
CA GLN A 22 3.97 -15.81 9.79
C GLN A 22 3.64 -14.32 9.66
N GLY A 23 4.54 -13.55 9.05
CA GLY A 23 4.31 -12.13 8.78
C GLY A 23 3.07 -11.92 7.91
N GLY A 24 2.71 -10.66 7.66
CA GLY A 24 1.68 -10.34 6.68
C GLY A 24 1.98 -11.02 5.33
N ARG A 25 0.93 -11.40 4.60
CA ARG A 25 1.04 -12.09 3.31
C ARG A 25 0.22 -11.40 2.24
N VAL A 26 0.57 -11.65 0.98
CA VAL A 26 -0.18 -11.18 -0.18
C VAL A 26 -0.72 -12.37 -0.97
N GLU A 27 -1.98 -12.28 -1.35
CA GLU A 27 -2.64 -13.23 -2.26
C GLU A 27 -3.03 -12.50 -3.54
N THR A 28 -2.83 -13.15 -4.69
CA THR A 28 -3.36 -12.66 -5.96
C THR A 28 -4.84 -12.97 -6.05
N ILE A 29 -5.64 -11.98 -6.44
CA ILE A 29 -7.09 -12.09 -6.63
C ILE A 29 -7.50 -11.68 -8.05
N GLY A 30 -8.76 -11.98 -8.41
CA GLY A 30 -9.34 -11.65 -9.70
C GLY A 30 -9.70 -10.16 -9.85
N PRO A 31 -10.47 -9.82 -10.90
CA PRO A 31 -10.77 -8.43 -11.25
C PRO A 31 -11.63 -7.75 -10.18
N LEU A 32 -11.50 -6.43 -10.08
CA LEU A 32 -12.34 -5.63 -9.20
C LEU A 32 -13.79 -5.64 -9.69
N THR A 33 -14.70 -6.15 -8.87
CA THR A 33 -16.14 -6.26 -9.18
C THR A 33 -17.02 -5.29 -8.40
N ALA A 34 -16.45 -4.51 -7.47
CA ALA A 34 -17.21 -3.58 -6.63
C ALA A 34 -17.96 -2.54 -7.46
N SER A 35 -19.30 -2.51 -7.34
CA SER A 35 -20.18 -1.59 -8.09
C SER A 35 -20.04 -0.14 -7.65
N SER A 36 -19.56 0.10 -6.42
CA SER A 36 -19.25 1.43 -5.88
C SER A 36 -18.12 2.16 -6.63
N VAL A 37 -17.28 1.42 -7.34
CA VAL A 37 -16.22 1.99 -8.18
C VAL A 37 -16.79 2.29 -9.57
N PRO A 38 -16.58 3.48 -10.16
CA PRO A 38 -17.08 3.79 -11.49
C PRO A 38 -16.61 2.79 -12.55
N GLU A 39 -17.47 2.50 -13.55
CA GLU A 39 -17.16 1.51 -14.58
C GLU A 39 -15.90 1.86 -15.38
N ALA A 40 -15.72 3.14 -15.73
CA ALA A 40 -14.53 3.62 -16.44
C ALA A 40 -13.25 3.38 -15.63
N ILE A 41 -13.30 3.55 -14.30
CA ILE A 41 -12.19 3.20 -13.41
C ILE A 41 -11.94 1.70 -13.41
N ARG A 42 -12.98 0.86 -13.24
CA ARG A 42 -12.81 -0.61 -13.27
C ARG A 42 -12.18 -1.10 -14.57
N LYS A 43 -12.59 -0.54 -15.71
CA LYS A 43 -12.06 -0.89 -17.04
C LYS A 43 -10.61 -0.47 -17.25
N ALA A 44 -10.11 0.50 -16.48
CA ALA A 44 -8.71 0.96 -16.57
C ALA A 44 -7.74 0.12 -15.73
N LEU A 45 -8.22 -0.83 -14.93
CA LEU A 45 -7.41 -1.67 -14.04
C LEU A 45 -6.97 -2.96 -14.71
N GLU A 46 -5.83 -3.51 -14.26
CA GLU A 46 -5.51 -4.90 -14.55
C GLU A 46 -6.60 -5.83 -13.98
N PRO A 47 -6.89 -6.96 -14.65
CA PRO A 47 -7.75 -7.99 -14.06
C PRO A 47 -7.18 -8.61 -12.78
N ARG A 48 -5.90 -8.42 -12.49
CA ARG A 48 -5.22 -8.96 -11.32
C ARG A 48 -5.27 -7.97 -10.16
N GLY A 49 -5.73 -8.42 -9.00
CA GLY A 49 -5.62 -7.68 -7.74
C GLY A 49 -4.68 -8.34 -6.73
N TYR A 50 -4.42 -7.64 -5.65
CA TYR A 50 -3.60 -8.07 -4.52
C TYR A 50 -4.37 -7.91 -3.22
N ARG A 51 -4.64 -9.02 -2.52
CA ARG A 51 -5.21 -9.01 -1.17
C ARG A 51 -4.09 -9.07 -0.14
N VAL A 52 -4.00 -8.04 0.68
CA VAL A 52 -3.03 -7.97 1.78
C VAL A 52 -3.68 -8.49 3.06
N LEU A 53 -3.01 -9.44 3.70
CA LEU A 53 -3.49 -10.13 4.90
C LEU A 53 -2.51 -9.93 6.05
N GLN A 54 -3.05 -9.81 7.26
CA GLN A 54 -2.30 -9.90 8.50
C GLN A 54 -1.88 -11.35 8.77
N ALA A 55 -0.96 -11.52 9.72
CA ALA A 55 -0.52 -12.82 10.24
C ALA A 55 -1.68 -13.75 10.64
N ASP A 56 -2.75 -13.16 11.20
CA ASP A 56 -3.95 -13.87 11.66
C ASP A 56 -4.97 -14.17 10.54
N GLY A 57 -4.65 -13.82 9.29
CA GLY A 57 -5.51 -14.03 8.13
C GLY A 57 -6.57 -12.95 7.90
N ARG A 58 -6.65 -11.90 8.73
CA ARG A 58 -7.55 -10.77 8.45
C ARG A 58 -7.06 -9.96 7.26
N VAL A 59 -7.99 -9.60 6.38
CA VAL A 59 -7.70 -8.72 5.24
C VAL A 59 -7.47 -7.29 5.72
N ILE A 60 -6.32 -6.71 5.38
CA ILE A 60 -6.02 -5.29 5.57
C ILE A 60 -6.68 -4.46 4.49
N CYS A 61 -6.43 -4.83 3.24
CA CYS A 61 -6.96 -4.16 2.06
C CYS A 61 -6.83 -5.06 0.83
N GLU A 62 -7.49 -4.67 -0.24
CA GLU A 62 -7.33 -5.23 -1.58
C GLU A 62 -6.93 -4.11 -2.54
N VAL A 63 -5.95 -4.35 -3.41
CA VAL A 63 -5.39 -3.33 -4.31
C VAL A 63 -5.40 -3.83 -5.75
N TRP A 64 -5.83 -2.99 -6.68
CA TRP A 64 -5.74 -3.21 -8.12
C TRP A 64 -5.02 -2.04 -8.76
N PHE A 65 -4.01 -2.31 -9.58
CA PHE A 65 -3.30 -1.24 -10.29
C PHE A 65 -3.90 -1.01 -11.67
N ARG A 66 -3.72 0.22 -12.18
CA ARG A 66 -4.04 0.57 -13.55
C ARG A 66 -3.30 -0.35 -14.51
N GLU A 67 -3.95 -0.76 -15.60
CA GLU A 67 -3.41 -1.69 -16.60
C GLU A 67 -2.06 -1.24 -17.16
N ALA A 68 -1.88 0.06 -17.35
CA ALA A 68 -0.59 0.68 -17.64
C ALA A 68 -0.57 2.07 -16.99
N VAL A 69 0.29 2.25 -15.99
CA VAL A 69 0.52 3.55 -15.34
C VAL A 69 1.35 4.45 -16.27
N PRO A 70 0.85 5.66 -16.59
CA PRO A 70 1.63 6.66 -17.32
C PRO A 70 2.93 6.97 -16.59
N LEU A 71 4.06 6.72 -17.25
CA LEU A 71 5.39 7.02 -16.73
C LEU A 71 6.19 7.73 -17.82
N GLN A 72 6.72 8.91 -17.51
CA GLN A 72 7.57 9.66 -18.42
C GLN A 72 9.01 9.18 -18.32
N ALA A 73 9.54 8.67 -19.44
CA ALA A 73 10.94 8.29 -19.54
C ALA A 73 11.86 9.53 -19.51
N GLY A 74 13.05 9.38 -18.92
CA GLY A 74 14.10 10.39 -18.98
C GLY A 74 13.88 11.63 -18.11
N LYS A 75 12.87 11.64 -17.23
CA LYS A 75 12.72 12.70 -16.23
C LYS A 75 13.91 12.70 -15.27
N ALA A 76 14.47 13.88 -15.03
CA ALA A 76 15.59 14.05 -14.12
C ALA A 76 15.19 13.65 -12.69
N ALA A 77 16.17 13.14 -11.93
CA ALA A 77 15.97 12.90 -10.51
C ALA A 77 15.72 14.23 -9.79
N GLU A 78 14.70 14.25 -8.94
CA GLU A 78 14.40 15.35 -8.03
C GLU A 78 14.80 14.92 -6.61
N PRO A 79 15.29 15.83 -5.74
CA PRO A 79 15.59 15.50 -4.36
C PRO A 79 14.39 14.85 -3.66
N ASP A 80 14.66 13.76 -2.95
CA ASP A 80 13.69 13.00 -2.15
C ASP A 80 12.49 12.45 -2.95
N VAL A 81 12.59 12.30 -4.27
CA VAL A 81 11.57 11.66 -5.12
C VAL A 81 12.11 10.34 -5.66
N VAL A 82 11.47 9.22 -5.30
CA VAL A 82 11.94 7.87 -5.70
C VAL A 82 11.23 7.34 -6.93
N TYR A 83 10.04 7.86 -7.28
CA TYR A 83 9.27 7.48 -8.46
C TYR A 83 9.39 8.51 -9.59
N ALA A 84 10.63 8.79 -10.02
CA ALA A 84 10.91 9.72 -11.10
C ALA A 84 10.12 9.35 -12.38
N GLY A 85 9.54 10.37 -13.03
CA GLY A 85 8.71 10.20 -14.22
C GLY A 85 7.24 9.92 -13.95
N LEU A 86 6.84 9.61 -12.71
CA LEU A 86 5.43 9.55 -12.34
C LEU A 86 4.93 10.98 -12.07
N GLU A 87 3.96 11.44 -12.85
CA GLU A 87 3.43 12.80 -12.72
C GLU A 87 2.34 12.88 -11.65
N GLU A 88 2.27 14.01 -10.95
CA GLU A 88 1.21 14.29 -9.97
C GLU A 88 -0.19 14.16 -10.61
N SER A 89 -1.16 13.79 -9.78
CA SER A 89 -2.53 13.44 -10.17
C SER A 89 -2.66 12.18 -11.06
N THR A 90 -1.57 11.46 -11.36
CA THR A 90 -1.68 10.21 -12.12
C THR A 90 -2.49 9.18 -11.35
N PHE A 91 -3.50 8.60 -12.02
CA PHE A 91 -4.24 7.44 -11.51
C PHE A 91 -3.34 6.21 -11.51
N VAL A 92 -3.08 5.68 -10.31
CA VAL A 92 -2.22 4.50 -10.10
C VAL A 92 -3.04 3.23 -9.92
N GLY A 93 -4.23 3.32 -9.33
CA GLY A 93 -5.07 2.15 -9.06
C GLY A 93 -6.23 2.42 -8.12
N VAL A 94 -6.81 1.34 -7.60
CA VAL A 94 -7.86 1.34 -6.59
C VAL A 94 -7.41 0.52 -5.39
N ILE A 95 -7.74 1.01 -4.19
CA ILE A 95 -7.64 0.26 -2.93
C ILE A 95 -9.04 0.12 -2.32
N VAL A 96 -9.31 -1.06 -1.73
CA VAL A 96 -10.54 -1.35 -1.01
C VAL A 96 -10.18 -1.74 0.42
N PHE A 97 -10.74 -1.01 1.38
CA PHE A 97 -10.63 -1.32 2.80
C PHE A 97 -11.91 -2.01 3.29
N PRO A 98 -11.84 -3.28 3.74
CA PRO A 98 -13.01 -4.00 4.24
C PRO A 98 -13.47 -3.52 5.62
N GLN A 99 -12.61 -2.80 6.35
CA GLN A 99 -12.86 -2.23 7.67
C GLN A 99 -12.25 -0.81 7.74
N PRO A 100 -12.71 0.06 8.66
CA PRO A 100 -12.07 1.35 8.89
C PRO A 100 -10.57 1.19 9.18
N THR A 101 -9.78 2.16 8.73
CA THR A 101 -8.33 2.18 8.86
C THR A 101 -7.84 3.59 9.18
N THR A 102 -6.53 3.81 9.19
CA THR A 102 -5.93 5.14 9.26
C THR A 102 -4.99 5.39 8.10
N ASP A 103 -4.79 6.65 7.77
CA ASP A 103 -3.77 7.10 6.84
C ASP A 103 -2.38 7.14 7.50
N TYR A 104 -1.37 7.63 6.76
CA TYR A 104 0.00 7.74 7.26
C TYR A 104 0.20 8.76 8.42
N ARG A 105 -0.79 9.61 8.71
CA ARG A 105 -0.80 10.55 9.86
C ARG A 105 -1.63 10.04 11.04
N GLY A 106 -2.23 8.85 10.91
CA GLY A 106 -3.18 8.34 11.91
C GLY A 106 -4.58 8.93 11.77
N GLN A 107 -4.87 9.66 10.69
CA GLN A 107 -6.20 10.17 10.41
C GLN A 107 -7.13 9.01 10.02
N ALA A 108 -8.32 8.96 10.62
CA ALA A 108 -9.28 7.90 10.37
C ALA A 108 -9.80 7.93 8.92
N ILE A 109 -9.86 6.76 8.29
CA ILE A 109 -10.45 6.52 6.98
C ILE A 109 -11.55 5.47 7.14
N LYS A 110 -12.71 5.73 6.52
CA LYS A 110 -13.84 4.78 6.54
C LYS A 110 -13.53 3.52 5.72
N ALA A 111 -14.24 2.44 6.00
CA ALA A 111 -14.26 1.30 5.08
C ALA A 111 -14.85 1.74 3.72
N GLY A 112 -14.33 1.22 2.62
CA GLY A 112 -14.78 1.61 1.29
C GLY A 112 -13.73 1.43 0.21
N ALA A 113 -14.10 1.82 -1.01
CA ALA A 113 -13.22 1.81 -2.17
C ALA A 113 -12.72 3.23 -2.47
N TYR A 114 -11.43 3.35 -2.78
CA TYR A 114 -10.76 4.61 -3.04
C TYR A 114 -9.88 4.49 -4.28
N THR A 115 -9.87 5.51 -5.13
CA THR A 115 -8.83 5.64 -6.15
C THR A 115 -7.53 6.15 -5.53
N LEU A 116 -6.42 5.80 -6.15
CA LEU A 116 -5.06 6.16 -5.76
C LEU A 116 -4.49 7.14 -6.77
N ARG A 117 -4.26 8.37 -6.33
CA ARG A 117 -3.70 9.45 -7.18
C ARG A 117 -2.33 9.86 -6.66
N TYR A 118 -1.32 9.77 -7.51
CA TYR A 118 0.04 10.14 -7.13
C TYR A 118 0.18 11.63 -6.80
N ALA A 119 0.94 11.95 -5.77
CA ALA A 119 1.24 13.31 -5.36
C ALA A 119 2.59 13.36 -4.63
N LEU A 120 3.16 14.56 -4.54
CA LEU A 120 4.40 14.82 -3.81
C LEU A 120 4.14 15.71 -2.60
N HIS A 121 4.90 15.50 -1.53
CA HIS A 121 4.92 16.45 -0.42
C HIS A 121 5.48 17.75 -0.94
N PRO A 122 4.91 18.92 -0.63
CA PRO A 122 5.51 20.20 -1.04
C PRO A 122 7.00 20.27 -0.65
N ALA A 123 7.83 20.82 -1.53
CA ALA A 123 9.25 21.03 -1.22
C ALA A 123 9.43 22.33 -0.41
N ASP A 124 8.85 22.36 0.79
CA ASP A 124 8.89 23.51 1.69
C ASP A 124 9.38 23.10 3.09
N GLY A 125 9.72 24.09 3.92
CA GLY A 125 10.26 23.86 5.26
C GLY A 125 9.32 23.12 6.22
N ASN A 126 8.01 23.03 5.93
CA ASN A 126 7.03 22.35 6.77
C ASN A 126 6.86 20.88 6.41
N HIS A 127 7.29 20.47 5.21
CA HIS A 127 7.09 19.11 4.71
C HIS A 127 8.38 18.33 4.48
N MET A 128 9.52 19.01 4.42
CA MET A 128 10.81 18.34 4.30
C MET A 128 11.18 17.61 5.61
N GLY A 129 11.56 16.33 5.48
CA GLY A 129 12.03 15.50 6.60
C GLY A 129 10.95 14.75 7.38
N ILE A 130 9.65 14.95 7.09
CA ILE A 130 8.55 14.23 7.76
C ILE A 130 8.41 12.77 7.31
N ALA A 131 8.99 12.45 6.15
CA ALA A 131 9.06 11.12 5.57
C ALA A 131 10.41 10.93 4.84
N PRO A 132 10.88 9.68 4.66
CA PRO A 132 12.16 9.42 3.99
C PRO A 132 12.21 9.79 2.50
N ASN A 133 11.05 9.96 1.87
CA ASN A 133 10.88 10.46 0.51
C ASN A 133 9.52 11.18 0.43
N ARG A 134 9.31 11.98 -0.62
CA ARG A 134 8.15 12.87 -0.79
C ARG A 134 6.94 12.18 -1.43
N ASP A 135 7.13 11.01 -2.01
CA ASP A 135 6.13 10.29 -2.80
C ASP A 135 4.98 9.72 -1.93
N PHE A 136 3.74 10.04 -2.29
CA PHE A 136 2.55 9.40 -1.70
C PHE A 136 1.42 9.24 -2.72
N LEU A 137 0.43 8.43 -2.33
CA LEU A 137 -0.83 8.28 -3.05
C LEU A 137 -1.95 8.91 -2.21
N LEU A 138 -2.69 9.84 -2.79
CA LEU A 138 -3.91 10.36 -2.21
C LEU A 138 -5.08 9.41 -2.46
N LEU A 139 -5.80 9.14 -1.38
CA LEU A 139 -7.06 8.40 -1.40
C LEU A 139 -8.17 9.37 -1.79
N VAL A 140 -8.85 9.10 -2.89
CA VAL A 140 -10.10 9.80 -3.26
C VAL A 140 -11.24 8.79 -3.20
N PRO A 141 -12.39 9.09 -2.57
CA PRO A 141 -13.53 8.17 -2.58
C PRO A 141 -13.89 7.80 -4.01
N ALA A 142 -13.96 6.50 -4.32
CA ALA A 142 -14.01 6.05 -5.70
C ALA A 142 -15.21 6.61 -6.47
N GLU A 143 -16.33 6.85 -5.80
CA GLU A 143 -17.52 7.46 -6.39
C GLU A 143 -17.33 8.92 -6.86
N LEU A 144 -16.30 9.61 -6.36
CA LEU A 144 -15.96 11.00 -6.68
C LEU A 144 -14.90 11.12 -7.79
N ASP A 145 -14.16 10.05 -8.08
CA ASP A 145 -13.12 10.02 -9.12
C ASP A 145 -13.54 9.09 -10.26
N ARG A 146 -14.16 9.67 -11.30
CA ARG A 146 -14.90 8.89 -12.30
C ARG A 146 -14.08 8.48 -13.51
N GLU A 147 -12.92 9.08 -13.74
CA GLU A 147 -12.14 8.94 -14.98
C GLU A 147 -10.65 8.73 -14.71
N ALA A 148 -10.10 7.60 -15.15
CA ALA A 148 -8.68 7.25 -14.93
C ALA A 148 -7.69 8.20 -15.63
N THR A 149 -8.16 8.92 -16.65
CA THR A 149 -7.38 9.90 -17.42
C THR A 149 -7.49 11.32 -16.88
N ALA A 150 -8.44 11.59 -15.96
CA ALA A 150 -8.56 12.91 -15.34
C ALA A 150 -7.23 13.34 -14.71
N ARG A 151 -6.98 14.64 -14.76
CA ARG A 151 -5.87 15.33 -14.10
C ARG A 151 -6.44 16.49 -13.30
N TYR A 152 -5.99 16.59 -12.07
CA TYR A 152 -6.39 17.60 -11.11
C TYR A 152 -5.16 18.44 -10.77
N SER A 153 -5.38 19.73 -10.51
CA SER A 153 -4.38 20.50 -9.79
C SER A 153 -4.15 19.88 -8.40
N PHE A 154 -3.01 20.20 -7.79
CA PHE A 154 -2.71 19.75 -6.43
C PHE A 154 -3.80 20.16 -5.43
N GLU A 155 -4.30 21.40 -5.52
CA GLU A 155 -5.35 21.91 -4.63
C GLU A 155 -6.68 21.16 -4.80
N GLU A 156 -7.10 20.90 -6.04
CA GLU A 156 -8.30 20.11 -6.32
C GLU A 156 -8.18 18.68 -5.79
N LEU A 157 -7.01 18.06 -5.98
CA LEU A 157 -6.76 16.72 -5.52
C LEU A 157 -6.75 16.63 -3.98
N VAL A 158 -6.17 17.61 -3.30
CA VAL A 158 -6.22 17.73 -1.84
C VAL A 158 -7.67 17.85 -1.36
N LYS A 159 -8.48 18.71 -1.99
CA LYS A 159 -9.91 18.88 -1.63
C LYS A 159 -10.72 17.60 -1.84
N LEU A 160 -10.48 16.88 -2.93
CA LEU A 160 -11.10 15.59 -3.20
C LEU A 160 -10.69 14.55 -2.16
N SER A 161 -9.40 14.46 -1.86
CA SER A 161 -8.86 13.47 -0.93
C SER A 161 -9.31 13.71 0.52
N ALA A 162 -9.48 14.97 0.93
CA ALA A 162 -9.97 15.31 2.27
C ALA A 162 -11.37 14.71 2.55
N ARG A 163 -12.17 14.43 1.50
CA ARG A 163 -13.45 13.75 1.62
C ARG A 163 -13.34 12.31 2.12
N SER A 164 -12.19 11.65 1.94
CA SER A 164 -11.93 10.29 2.44
C SER A 164 -11.92 10.20 3.96
N ALA A 165 -11.44 11.26 4.62
CA ALA A 165 -11.35 11.34 6.08
C ALA A 165 -12.45 12.20 6.72
N GLY A 166 -13.12 13.06 5.93
CA GLY A 166 -14.11 14.00 6.45
C GLY A 166 -13.49 15.15 7.24
N THR A 167 -12.21 15.46 6.99
CA THR A 167 -11.45 16.56 7.60
C THR A 167 -11.08 17.60 6.53
N ASN A 168 -10.25 18.58 6.88
CA ASN A 168 -9.64 19.51 5.91
C ASN A 168 -8.28 19.00 5.38
N HIS A 169 -7.77 17.87 5.88
CA HIS A 169 -6.51 17.29 5.45
C HIS A 169 -6.73 16.13 4.47
N PRO A 170 -5.92 16.04 3.40
CA PRO A 170 -6.04 14.93 2.48
C PRO A 170 -5.62 13.62 3.17
N ALA A 171 -6.23 12.50 2.76
CA ALA A 171 -5.88 11.18 3.25
C ALA A 171 -4.84 10.55 2.31
N GLY A 172 -3.64 10.29 2.82
CA GLY A 172 -2.51 9.79 2.04
C GLY A 172 -2.04 8.39 2.46
N LEU A 173 -1.44 7.68 1.52
CA LEU A 173 -0.61 6.50 1.80
C LEU A 173 0.80 6.78 1.28
N SER A 174 1.79 6.73 2.17
CA SER A 174 3.18 6.99 1.79
C SER A 174 3.73 5.87 0.90
N LEU A 175 4.51 6.26 -0.09
CA LEU A 175 5.32 5.35 -0.90
C LEU A 175 6.75 5.33 -0.37
N ARG A 176 7.47 4.22 -0.58
CA ARG A 176 8.87 4.05 -0.21
C ARG A 176 9.69 3.67 -1.42
N SER A 177 11.02 3.79 -1.33
CA SER A 177 11.89 3.15 -2.32
C SER A 177 11.62 1.65 -2.35
N ALA A 178 11.43 1.10 -3.55
CA ALA A 178 11.33 -0.34 -3.79
C ALA A 178 12.71 -0.99 -4.04
N GLU A 179 13.80 -0.24 -3.87
CA GLU A 179 15.16 -0.76 -3.98
C GLU A 179 15.41 -1.91 -3.00
N GLY A 180 16.10 -2.95 -3.46
CA GLY A 180 16.38 -4.15 -2.67
C GLY A 180 15.28 -5.22 -2.67
N TYR A 181 14.04 -4.90 -3.07
CA TYR A 181 12.97 -5.90 -3.19
C TYR A 181 13.02 -6.61 -4.55
N THR A 182 13.66 -7.78 -4.58
CA THR A 182 13.83 -8.59 -5.80
C THR A 182 12.74 -9.63 -6.02
N THR A 183 12.07 -10.07 -4.96
CA THR A 183 10.96 -11.03 -5.01
C THR A 183 9.65 -10.30 -4.73
N ILE A 184 8.79 -10.20 -5.75
CA ILE A 184 7.50 -9.49 -5.71
C ILE A 184 6.41 -10.33 -6.42
N PRO A 185 5.13 -10.22 -6.04
CA PRO A 185 4.60 -9.37 -4.96
C PRO A 185 4.98 -9.89 -3.57
N ILE A 186 5.19 -8.98 -2.62
CA ILE A 186 5.51 -9.33 -1.23
C ILE A 186 4.85 -8.34 -0.27
N VAL A 187 4.55 -8.81 0.94
CA VAL A 187 4.18 -7.97 2.07
C VAL A 187 5.28 -8.01 3.12
N VAL A 188 5.66 -6.85 3.62
CA VAL A 188 6.76 -6.69 4.57
C VAL A 188 6.29 -5.86 5.74
N GLU A 189 6.52 -6.34 6.96
CA GLU A 189 6.34 -5.56 8.17
C GLU A 189 7.62 -4.78 8.45
N LEU A 190 7.56 -3.45 8.39
CA LEU A 190 8.71 -2.57 8.62
C LEU A 190 8.68 -2.00 10.03
N ALA A 191 9.77 -2.24 10.76
CA ALA A 191 10.00 -1.76 12.13
C ALA A 191 8.84 -2.05 13.10
N SER A 192 8.03 -3.07 12.84
CA SER A 192 6.76 -3.36 13.55
C SER A 192 5.75 -2.20 13.56
N ARG A 193 5.92 -1.20 12.69
CA ARG A 193 5.08 0.01 12.63
C ARG A 193 4.17 0.03 11.41
N TYR A 194 4.64 -0.47 10.27
CA TYR A 194 3.91 -0.37 8.99
C TYR A 194 3.92 -1.67 8.21
N THR A 195 2.77 -1.96 7.59
CA THR A 195 2.65 -3.02 6.59
C THR A 195 2.87 -2.42 5.20
N LEU A 196 3.89 -2.91 4.50
CA LEU A 196 4.27 -2.50 3.15
C LEU A 196 3.85 -3.57 2.14
N LEU A 197 3.12 -3.17 1.09
CA LEU A 197 2.94 -3.98 -0.12
C LEU A 197 3.96 -3.55 -1.16
N VAL A 198 4.79 -4.48 -1.64
CA VAL A 198 5.65 -4.26 -2.81
C VAL A 198 5.14 -5.12 -3.96
N ALA A 199 4.78 -4.48 -5.07
CA ALA A 199 4.15 -5.16 -6.21
C ALA A 199 4.61 -4.60 -7.56
N PRO A 200 4.59 -5.41 -8.64
CA PRO A 200 4.85 -4.94 -9.98
C PRO A 200 3.64 -4.15 -10.52
N VAL A 201 3.94 -3.04 -11.17
CA VAL A 201 2.97 -2.16 -11.83
C VAL A 201 3.41 -1.93 -13.26
N LYS A 202 2.62 -2.33 -14.24
CA LYS A 202 2.94 -2.10 -15.65
C LYS A 202 2.94 -0.61 -15.98
N THR A 203 3.83 -0.20 -16.87
CA THR A 203 3.95 1.19 -17.29
C THR A 203 3.66 1.37 -18.78
N THR A 204 3.23 2.57 -19.17
CA THR A 204 3.03 2.92 -20.59
C THR A 204 4.34 2.98 -21.39
N ALA A 205 5.48 3.12 -20.71
CA ALA A 205 6.81 3.15 -21.33
C ALA A 205 7.30 1.75 -21.75
N GLY A 206 6.55 0.70 -21.42
CA GLY A 206 6.97 -0.70 -21.55
C GLY A 206 7.74 -1.14 -20.31
N GLY A 207 7.41 -2.32 -19.79
CA GLY A 207 7.99 -2.88 -18.56
C GLY A 207 7.18 -2.59 -17.31
N GLU A 208 7.81 -2.80 -16.15
CA GLU A 208 7.17 -2.73 -14.84
C GLU A 208 7.94 -1.80 -13.90
N LEU A 209 7.21 -0.97 -13.18
CA LEU A 209 7.65 -0.24 -12.00
C LEU A 209 7.42 -1.12 -10.76
N ARG A 210 8.39 -1.18 -9.85
CA ARG A 210 8.18 -1.78 -8.51
C ARG A 210 7.61 -0.73 -7.58
N LEU A 211 6.34 -0.83 -7.23
CA LEU A 211 5.69 0.10 -6.31
C LEU A 211 5.71 -0.47 -4.89
N ALA A 212 6.23 0.29 -3.93
CA ALA A 212 6.27 -0.05 -2.51
C ALA A 212 5.35 0.91 -1.73
N LEU A 213 4.16 0.42 -1.42
CA LEU A 213 3.06 1.18 -0.81
C LEU A 213 2.84 0.78 0.64
N ILE A 214 2.86 1.75 1.55
CA ILE A 214 2.43 1.52 2.93
C ILE A 214 0.91 1.43 2.94
N VAL A 215 0.38 0.24 3.24
CA VAL A 215 -1.06 -0.05 3.23
C VAL A 215 -1.68 -0.04 4.63
N LYS A 216 -0.85 0.00 5.68
CA LYS A 216 -1.27 0.15 7.07
C LYS A 216 -0.19 0.81 7.92
N GLY A 217 -0.61 1.76 8.76
CA GLY A 217 0.18 2.38 9.83
C GLY A 217 0.61 3.83 9.55
N VAL A 218 1.14 4.50 10.57
CA VAL A 218 1.38 5.97 10.64
C VAL A 218 2.82 6.36 10.34
N ALA A 219 3.15 6.69 9.08
CA ALA A 219 4.53 6.96 8.63
C ALA A 219 5.18 8.23 9.22
N GLU A 220 4.40 9.21 9.70
CA GLU A 220 4.97 10.40 10.36
C GLU A 220 5.50 10.06 11.76
N LEU A 221 6.65 10.66 12.09
CA LEU A 221 7.33 10.53 13.38
C LEU A 221 6.79 11.52 14.41
#